data_AF-A0AAU2ARF7-F1
#
_entry.id   AF-A0AAU2ARF7-F1
#
_cell.length_a   1.000
_cell.length_b   1.000
_cell.length_c   1.000
_cell.angle_alpha   90.00
_cell.angle_beta   90.00
_cell.angle_gamma   90.00
#
_symmetry.space_group_name_H-M   'P 1'
#
loop_
_entity.id
_entity.type
_entity.pdbx_description
1 polymer ?
#
loop_
_entity_poly.entity_id
_entity_poly.type
_entity_poly.pdbx_seq_one_letter_code
_entity_poly.pdbx_strand_id
1 'polypeptide(L)'
;MARRKVDPGDRPRTWGDELAHWRQAAGLRQDELAVMVSIHQTRVSQFELSKAPPTLKDAAMFDKALGAGGHLVRSYELVAPYLHDYHPDWFQEFARSEAKALAIRELHTGRISGLLQTESYMRALFDAQNGDLGPEEIDSLVRARLERQERLLIGGNEPFLIAIQEQATLERPIGGPAVMREQLQHLLARMQRRNVVVQVLPYAAAASVRMSGMVLLEMPNGRSRIYSESLDRGHFIDEPDQVRSWVADYDRIRAAALSEAESVRLIRGIMRGLNAHVPGPRSDDRTVAQEQLLRRQRRQLHRGGPRLPPPRPGA
;
A
#
# COMPACT_ATOMS: atom_id res chain seq x y z
N MET A 1 -5.43 -27.74 25.54
CA MET A 1 -6.62 -28.15 24.76
C MET A 1 -6.21 -28.27 23.30
N ALA A 2 -6.30 -29.47 22.73
CA ALA A 2 -5.87 -29.75 21.37
C ALA A 2 -6.77 -29.01 20.35
N ARG A 3 -6.16 -28.30 19.39
CA ARG A 3 -6.87 -27.68 18.28
C ARG A 3 -7.55 -28.79 17.47
N ARG A 4 -8.88 -28.76 17.39
CA ARG A 4 -9.67 -29.59 16.48
C ARG A 4 -9.17 -29.32 15.06
N LYS A 5 -8.56 -30.32 14.41
CA LYS A 5 -8.28 -30.28 12.97
C LYS A 5 -9.63 -30.18 12.26
N VAL A 6 -9.83 -29.10 11.52
CA VAL A 6 -10.94 -28.99 10.57
C VAL A 6 -10.62 -29.96 9.42
N ASP A 7 -11.56 -30.86 9.14
CA ASP A 7 -11.44 -31.81 8.04
C ASP A 7 -11.48 -31.03 6.71
N PRO A 8 -10.63 -31.32 5.70
CA PRO A 8 -10.56 -30.52 4.46
C PRO A 8 -11.87 -30.45 3.67
N GLY A 9 -12.85 -31.31 3.97
CA GLY A 9 -14.16 -31.38 3.31
C GLY A 9 -15.26 -30.49 3.91
N ASP A 10 -14.99 -29.75 4.98
CA ASP A 10 -16.03 -29.02 5.75
C ASP A 10 -16.00 -27.49 5.53
N ARG A 11 -15.19 -27.00 4.59
CA ARG A 11 -15.19 -25.59 4.17
C ARG A 11 -16.08 -25.41 2.93
N PRO A 12 -16.84 -24.30 2.83
CA PRO A 12 -17.57 -23.97 1.62
C PRO A 12 -16.63 -24.00 0.41
N ARG A 13 -17.07 -24.64 -0.68
CA ARG A 13 -16.28 -24.74 -1.91
C ARG A 13 -15.98 -23.33 -2.43
N THR A 14 -14.71 -23.00 -2.63
CA THR A 14 -14.29 -21.67 -3.09
C THR A 14 -14.14 -21.64 -4.61
N TRP A 15 -14.02 -20.44 -5.18
CA TRP A 15 -13.65 -20.29 -6.59
C TRP A 15 -12.29 -20.94 -6.91
N GLY A 16 -11.35 -20.90 -5.96
CA GLY A 16 -10.06 -21.59 -6.08
C GLY A 16 -10.19 -23.11 -6.17
N ASP A 17 -11.15 -23.71 -5.46
CA ASP A 17 -11.44 -25.14 -5.55
C ASP A 17 -12.01 -25.51 -6.93
N GLU A 18 -12.85 -24.66 -7.53
CA GLU A 18 -13.36 -24.82 -8.89
C GLU A 18 -12.24 -24.71 -9.94
N LEU A 19 -11.35 -23.72 -9.80
CA LEU A 19 -10.18 -23.59 -10.68
C LEU A 19 -9.29 -24.84 -10.62
N ALA A 20 -9.01 -25.33 -9.40
CA ALA A 20 -8.22 -26.54 -9.19
C ALA A 20 -8.89 -27.77 -9.82
N HIS A 21 -10.21 -27.89 -9.69
CA HIS A 21 -10.99 -28.98 -10.29
C HIS A 21 -10.87 -29.01 -11.81
N TRP A 22 -11.09 -27.87 -12.48
CA TRP A 22 -11.01 -27.78 -13.95
C TRP A 22 -9.58 -27.99 -14.47
N ARG A 23 -8.56 -27.47 -13.75
CA ARG A 23 -7.16 -27.74 -14.10
C ARG A 23 -6.84 -29.24 -14.02
N GLN A 24 -7.26 -29.91 -12.95
CA GLN A 24 -7.03 -31.34 -12.76
C GLN A 24 -7.78 -32.17 -13.80
N ALA A 25 -9.02 -31.79 -14.16
CA ALA A 25 -9.78 -32.43 -15.23
C ALA A 25 -9.11 -32.32 -16.60
N ALA A 26 -8.41 -31.20 -16.86
CA ALA A 26 -7.58 -31.01 -18.05
C ALA A 26 -6.21 -31.73 -17.99
N GLY A 27 -5.88 -32.41 -16.88
CA GLY A 27 -4.61 -33.12 -16.72
C GLY A 27 -3.38 -32.22 -16.57
N LEU A 28 -3.56 -30.93 -16.27
CA LEU A 28 -2.50 -29.93 -16.23
C LEU A 28 -1.92 -29.77 -14.83
N ARG A 29 -0.61 -29.54 -14.72
CA ARG A 29 0.02 -29.00 -13.52
C ARG A 29 -0.15 -27.48 -13.44
N GLN A 30 0.09 -26.90 -12.25
CA GLN A 30 -0.05 -25.45 -12.05
C GLN A 30 0.91 -24.62 -12.92
N ASP A 31 2.14 -25.10 -13.13
CA ASP A 31 3.13 -24.48 -14.03
C ASP A 31 2.68 -24.52 -15.49
N GLU A 32 2.07 -25.61 -15.92
CA GLU A 32 1.56 -25.76 -17.30
C GLU A 32 0.38 -24.82 -17.56
N LEU A 33 -0.56 -24.74 -16.63
CA LEU A 33 -1.67 -23.77 -16.72
C LEU A 33 -1.14 -22.33 -16.72
N ALA A 34 -0.16 -22.03 -15.88
CA ALA A 34 0.43 -20.70 -15.79
C ALA A 34 1.07 -20.27 -17.13
N VAL A 35 1.78 -21.19 -17.80
CA VAL A 35 2.33 -20.95 -19.15
C VAL A 35 1.22 -20.70 -20.16
N MET A 36 0.14 -21.49 -20.15
CA MET A 36 -0.99 -21.34 -21.09
C MET A 36 -1.65 -19.97 -21.01
N VAL A 37 -1.78 -19.41 -19.80
CA VAL A 37 -2.39 -18.09 -19.58
C VAL A 37 -1.38 -16.96 -19.41
N SER A 38 -0.09 -17.21 -19.68
CA SER A 38 1.00 -16.21 -19.59
C SER A 38 1.12 -15.51 -18.23
N ILE A 39 1.01 -16.26 -17.13
CA ILE A 39 1.21 -15.75 -15.77
C ILE A 39 2.25 -16.59 -15.01
N HIS A 40 2.69 -16.10 -13.85
CA HIS A 40 3.60 -16.87 -12.98
C HIS A 40 2.85 -18.00 -12.25
N GLN A 41 3.47 -19.18 -12.11
CA GLN A 41 2.88 -20.35 -11.41
C GLN A 41 2.37 -20.01 -10.00
N THR A 42 3.08 -19.13 -9.29
CA THR A 42 2.69 -18.69 -7.95
C THR A 42 1.31 -18.02 -7.93
N ARG A 43 0.91 -17.36 -9.02
CA ARG A 43 -0.42 -16.72 -9.13
C ARG A 43 -1.53 -17.77 -9.26
N VAL A 44 -1.31 -18.84 -10.04
CA VAL A 44 -2.22 -20.00 -10.09
C VAL A 44 -2.36 -20.64 -8.70
N SER A 45 -1.23 -20.85 -8.02
CA SER A 45 -1.21 -21.39 -6.65
C SER A 45 -1.97 -20.49 -5.66
N GLN A 46 -1.80 -19.17 -5.74
CA GLN A 46 -2.53 -18.22 -4.90
C GLN A 46 -4.03 -18.29 -5.12
N PHE A 47 -4.49 -18.41 -6.37
CA PHE A 47 -5.91 -18.58 -6.67
C PHE A 47 -6.47 -19.88 -6.12
N GLU A 48 -5.82 -21.03 -6.37
CA GLU A 48 -6.28 -22.33 -5.88
C GLU A 48 -6.30 -22.40 -4.34
N LEU A 49 -5.33 -21.78 -3.68
CA LEU A 49 -5.28 -21.67 -2.22
C LEU A 49 -6.24 -20.62 -1.66
N SER A 50 -7.01 -19.93 -2.51
CA SER A 50 -7.89 -18.84 -2.12
C SER A 50 -7.16 -17.78 -1.29
N LYS A 51 -5.94 -17.39 -1.73
CA LYS A 51 -5.08 -16.35 -1.14
C LYS A 51 -5.10 -15.03 -1.90
N ALA A 52 -5.64 -15.04 -3.12
CA ALA A 52 -5.87 -13.86 -3.94
C ALA A 52 -7.28 -13.96 -4.53
N PRO A 53 -8.08 -12.88 -4.51
CA PRO A 53 -9.38 -12.90 -5.15
C PRO A 53 -9.21 -12.89 -6.67
N PRO A 54 -9.96 -13.71 -7.42
CA PRO A 54 -10.00 -13.61 -8.88
C PRO A 54 -10.70 -12.31 -9.30
N THR A 55 -10.32 -11.75 -10.44
CA THR A 55 -11.14 -10.77 -11.17
C THR A 55 -12.03 -11.48 -12.20
N LEU A 56 -13.04 -10.78 -12.73
CA LEU A 56 -13.81 -11.28 -13.88
C LEU A 56 -12.89 -11.63 -15.08
N LYS A 57 -11.84 -10.84 -15.27
CA LYS A 57 -10.84 -11.08 -16.32
C LYS A 57 -10.03 -12.35 -16.06
N ASP A 58 -9.61 -12.60 -14.82
CA ASP A 58 -8.95 -13.85 -14.45
C ASP A 58 -9.91 -15.02 -14.68
N ALA A 59 -11.17 -14.91 -14.25
CA ALA A 59 -12.18 -15.95 -14.43
C ALA A 59 -12.41 -16.29 -15.90
N ALA A 60 -12.60 -15.30 -16.76
CA ALA A 60 -12.77 -15.51 -18.21
C ALA A 60 -11.51 -16.09 -18.88
N MET A 61 -10.33 -15.66 -18.44
CA MET A 61 -9.05 -16.15 -18.95
C MET A 61 -8.86 -17.64 -18.65
N PHE A 62 -9.06 -18.05 -17.39
CA PHE A 62 -8.94 -19.46 -17.00
C PHE A 62 -10.06 -20.32 -17.59
N ASP A 63 -11.28 -19.80 -17.68
CA ASP A 63 -12.40 -20.51 -18.30
C ASP A 63 -12.09 -20.89 -19.75
N LYS A 64 -11.58 -19.91 -20.52
CA LYS A 64 -11.15 -20.11 -21.90
C LYS A 64 -9.98 -21.08 -22.01
N ALA A 65 -8.98 -20.95 -21.15
CA ALA A 65 -7.78 -21.79 -21.20
C ALA A 65 -8.07 -23.25 -20.85
N LEU A 66 -9.01 -23.50 -19.94
CA LEU A 66 -9.39 -24.84 -19.48
C LEU A 66 -10.58 -25.43 -20.24
N GLY A 67 -11.21 -24.65 -21.14
CA GLY A 67 -12.41 -25.09 -21.86
C GLY A 67 -13.62 -25.31 -20.95
N ALA A 68 -13.74 -24.51 -19.88
CA ALA A 68 -14.72 -24.73 -18.80
C ALA A 68 -16.15 -24.27 -19.14
N GLY A 69 -16.46 -23.87 -20.39
CA GLY A 69 -17.83 -23.60 -20.83
C GLY A 69 -18.57 -22.53 -20.01
N GLY A 70 -17.86 -21.51 -19.53
CA GLY A 70 -18.36 -20.43 -18.69
C GLY A 70 -18.56 -20.82 -17.22
N HIS A 71 -18.18 -22.02 -16.78
CA HIS A 71 -18.34 -22.43 -15.38
C HIS A 71 -17.50 -21.58 -14.41
N LEU A 72 -16.27 -21.23 -14.76
CA LEU A 72 -15.41 -20.42 -13.88
C LEU A 72 -15.89 -18.97 -13.83
N VAL A 73 -16.50 -18.47 -14.91
CA VAL A 73 -17.16 -17.15 -14.94
C VAL A 73 -18.42 -17.15 -14.08
N ARG A 74 -19.31 -18.14 -14.22
CA ARG A 74 -20.51 -18.26 -13.38
C ARG A 74 -20.17 -18.46 -11.91
N SER A 75 -19.15 -19.25 -11.61
CA SER A 75 -18.64 -19.42 -10.24
C SER A 75 -18.13 -18.10 -9.68
N TYR A 76 -17.41 -17.32 -10.50
CA TYR A 76 -16.98 -15.96 -10.13
C TYR A 76 -18.19 -15.07 -9.81
N GLU A 77 -19.22 -15.03 -10.66
CA GLU A 77 -20.41 -14.20 -10.44
C GLU A 77 -21.14 -14.52 -9.14
N LEU A 78 -21.12 -15.78 -8.70
CA LEU A 78 -21.70 -16.19 -7.41
C LEU A 78 -20.89 -15.71 -6.20
N VAL A 79 -19.57 -15.64 -6.32
CA VAL A 79 -18.69 -15.21 -5.21
C VAL A 79 -18.38 -13.72 -5.27
N ALA A 80 -18.47 -13.07 -6.43
CA ALA A 80 -18.09 -11.68 -6.64
C ALA A 80 -18.74 -10.71 -5.64
N PRO A 81 -20.04 -10.82 -5.30
CA PRO A 81 -20.66 -9.99 -4.26
C PRO A 81 -20.00 -10.11 -2.89
N TYR A 82 -19.33 -11.23 -2.62
CA TYR A 82 -18.64 -11.54 -1.36
C TYR A 82 -17.12 -11.36 -1.46
N LEU A 83 -16.57 -11.22 -2.68
CA LEU A 83 -15.17 -10.86 -2.89
C LEU A 83 -14.88 -9.40 -2.53
N HIS A 84 -15.92 -8.56 -2.46
CA HIS A 84 -15.81 -7.16 -2.01
C HIS A 84 -15.34 -7.02 -0.55
N ASP A 85 -15.52 -8.07 0.26
CA ASP A 85 -15.02 -8.19 1.63
C ASP A 85 -13.72 -9.00 1.72
N TYR A 86 -13.18 -9.42 0.57
CA TYR A 86 -11.96 -10.23 0.51
C TYR A 86 -10.75 -9.35 0.81
N HIS A 87 -10.51 -9.17 2.10
CA HIS A 87 -9.18 -8.91 2.60
C HIS A 87 -8.39 -10.23 2.57
N PRO A 88 -7.13 -10.24 2.11
CA PRO A 88 -6.28 -11.42 2.25
C PRO A 88 -6.30 -11.93 3.70
N ASP A 89 -6.24 -13.24 3.91
CA ASP A 89 -6.36 -13.87 5.24
C ASP A 89 -5.49 -13.18 6.31
N TRP A 90 -4.28 -12.76 5.92
CA TRP A 90 -3.35 -12.05 6.78
C TRP A 90 -3.83 -10.66 7.20
N PHE A 91 -4.51 -9.92 6.32
CA PHE A 91 -5.10 -8.62 6.67
C PHE A 91 -6.33 -8.78 7.55
N GLN A 92 -7.13 -9.84 7.35
CA GLN A 92 -8.23 -10.15 8.26
C GLN A 92 -7.73 -10.51 9.66
N GLU A 93 -6.62 -11.25 9.77
CA GLU A 93 -5.97 -11.51 11.06
C GLU A 93 -5.47 -10.21 11.70
N PHE A 94 -4.88 -9.31 10.90
CA PHE A 94 -4.41 -8.01 11.37
C PHE A 94 -5.55 -7.16 11.88
N ALA A 95 -6.60 -6.97 11.07
CA ALA A 95 -7.80 -6.22 11.45
C ALA A 95 -8.44 -6.78 12.73
N ARG A 96 -8.51 -8.12 12.89
CA ARG A 96 -9.02 -8.76 14.11
C ARG A 96 -8.11 -8.54 15.33
N SER A 97 -6.79 -8.52 15.13
CA SER A 97 -5.83 -8.29 16.22
C SER A 97 -5.85 -6.83 16.65
N GLU A 98 -5.81 -5.92 15.68
CA GLU A 98 -5.93 -4.48 15.88
C GLU A 98 -7.26 -4.10 16.54
N ALA A 99 -8.36 -4.74 16.14
CA ALA A 99 -9.68 -4.52 16.73
C ALA A 99 -9.73 -4.81 18.25
N LYS A 100 -8.84 -5.68 18.74
CA LYS A 100 -8.74 -6.07 20.15
C LYS A 100 -7.61 -5.39 20.89
N ALA A 101 -6.73 -4.67 20.20
CA ALA A 101 -5.55 -4.06 20.80
C ALA A 101 -5.94 -2.95 21.77
N LEU A 102 -5.26 -2.89 22.92
CA LEU A 102 -5.35 -1.82 23.92
C LEU A 102 -4.53 -0.59 23.49
N ALA A 103 -3.42 -0.83 22.81
CA ALA A 103 -2.61 0.22 22.20
C ALA A 103 -2.10 -0.22 20.83
N ILE A 104 -1.98 0.75 19.94
CA ILE A 104 -1.53 0.59 18.56
C ILE A 104 -0.40 1.61 18.36
N ARG A 105 0.80 1.13 18.02
CA ARG A 105 1.94 1.99 17.70
C ARG A 105 2.39 1.74 16.29
N GLU A 106 2.39 2.76 15.46
CA GLU A 106 2.61 2.65 14.03
C GLU A 106 3.81 3.48 13.58
N LEU A 107 4.56 2.95 12.62
CA LEU A 107 5.50 3.70 11.80
C LEU A 107 5.06 3.58 10.35
N HIS A 108 4.76 4.72 9.72
CA HIS A 108 4.39 4.77 8.30
C HIS A 108 5.41 5.57 7.48
N THR A 109 5.87 4.96 6.40
CA THR A 109 6.89 5.52 5.48
C THR A 109 6.33 5.79 4.07
N GLY A 110 5.17 5.20 3.73
CA GLY A 110 4.60 5.29 2.38
C GLY A 110 3.32 6.13 2.27
N ARG A 111 2.54 6.22 3.34
CA ARG A 111 1.18 6.75 3.33
C ARG A 111 0.81 7.21 4.74
N ILE A 112 -0.20 8.05 4.87
CA ILE A 112 -0.73 8.41 6.18
C ILE A 112 -1.38 7.16 6.80
N SER A 113 -1.31 7.04 8.13
CA SER A 113 -1.93 5.94 8.87
C SER A 113 -3.37 5.73 8.43
N GLY A 114 -3.74 4.48 8.11
CA GLY A 114 -5.10 4.12 7.69
C GLY A 114 -6.16 4.48 8.73
N LEU A 115 -5.78 4.59 10.01
CA LEU A 115 -6.66 5.01 11.09
C LEU A 115 -6.91 6.52 11.15
N LEU A 116 -6.14 7.31 10.38
CA LEU A 116 -6.15 8.77 10.39
C LEU A 116 -6.43 9.38 8.99
N GLN A 117 -6.86 8.56 8.03
CA GLN A 117 -7.18 8.97 6.66
C GLN A 117 -8.57 9.60 6.55
N THR A 118 -8.76 10.57 5.65
CA THR A 118 -10.09 11.03 5.20
C THR A 118 -10.61 10.14 4.08
N GLU A 119 -11.92 10.14 3.87
CA GLU A 119 -12.53 9.40 2.77
C GLU A 119 -11.95 9.80 1.40
N SER A 120 -11.75 11.10 1.15
CA SER A 120 -11.16 11.60 -0.09
C SER A 120 -9.74 11.09 -0.33
N TYR A 121 -8.93 10.99 0.73
CA TYR A 121 -7.59 10.40 0.66
C TYR A 121 -7.65 8.89 0.41
N MET A 122 -8.54 8.18 1.09
CA MET A 122 -8.74 6.73 0.90
C MET A 122 -9.11 6.41 -0.55
N ARG A 123 -10.08 7.15 -1.11
CA ARG A 123 -10.52 6.99 -2.51
C ARG A 123 -9.37 7.18 -3.47
N ALA A 124 -8.64 8.29 -3.35
CA ALA A 124 -7.49 8.58 -4.20
C ALA A 124 -6.37 7.54 -4.05
N LEU A 125 -6.15 7.02 -2.84
CA LEU A 125 -5.17 5.97 -2.59
C LEU A 125 -5.58 4.64 -3.24
N PHE A 126 -6.82 4.22 -3.05
CA PHE A 126 -7.31 2.94 -3.58
C PHE A 126 -7.41 2.95 -5.10
N ASP A 127 -7.86 4.05 -5.70
CA ASP A 127 -7.88 4.25 -7.15
C ASP A 127 -6.47 4.14 -7.75
N ALA A 128 -5.48 4.81 -7.14
CA ALA A 128 -4.10 4.76 -7.61
C ALA A 128 -3.44 3.38 -7.44
N GLN A 129 -3.84 2.60 -6.43
CA GLN A 129 -3.24 1.28 -6.13
C GLN A 129 -3.94 0.13 -6.85
N ASN A 130 -5.20 0.30 -7.25
CA ASN A 130 -6.05 -0.76 -7.76
C ASN A 130 -6.78 -0.30 -9.02
N GLY A 131 -6.04 0.11 -10.05
CA GLY A 131 -6.61 0.67 -11.29
C GLY A 131 -7.51 -0.28 -12.10
N ASP A 132 -7.62 -1.54 -11.69
CA ASP A 132 -8.55 -2.52 -12.27
C ASP A 132 -9.89 -2.62 -11.51
N LEU A 133 -10.01 -2.02 -10.31
CA LEU A 133 -11.23 -2.04 -9.51
C LEU A 133 -12.23 -1.00 -9.99
N GLY A 134 -13.51 -1.38 -9.99
CA GLY A 134 -14.63 -0.50 -10.28
C GLY A 134 -14.98 0.44 -9.11
N PRO A 135 -15.82 1.45 -9.34
CA PRO A 135 -16.23 2.41 -8.31
C PRO A 135 -16.88 1.76 -7.07
N GLU A 136 -17.73 0.75 -7.25
CA GLU A 136 -18.40 0.04 -6.16
C GLU A 136 -17.42 -0.74 -5.27
N GLU A 137 -16.34 -1.28 -5.86
CA GLU A 137 -15.28 -1.97 -5.13
C GLU A 137 -14.46 -0.99 -4.29
N ILE A 138 -14.14 0.18 -4.85
CA ILE A 138 -13.50 1.28 -4.11
C ILE A 138 -14.40 1.75 -2.96
N ASP A 139 -15.71 1.88 -3.18
CA ASP A 139 -16.68 2.24 -2.14
C ASP A 139 -16.67 1.23 -0.98
N SER A 140 -16.59 -0.07 -1.28
CA SER A 140 -16.48 -1.12 -0.27
C SER A 140 -15.22 -0.96 0.58
N LEU A 141 -14.06 -0.77 -0.07
CA LEU A 141 -12.78 -0.60 0.62
C LEU A 141 -12.75 0.64 1.52
N VAL A 142 -13.35 1.74 1.04
CA VAL A 142 -13.53 2.98 1.81
C VAL A 142 -14.39 2.73 3.04
N ARG A 143 -15.56 2.09 2.85
CA ARG A 143 -16.49 1.77 3.95
C ARG A 143 -15.81 0.92 5.01
N ALA A 144 -15.15 -0.17 4.61
CA ALA A 144 -14.42 -1.05 5.52
C ALA A 144 -13.33 -0.29 6.31
N ARG A 145 -12.66 0.70 5.68
CA ARG A 145 -11.67 1.53 6.39
C ARG A 145 -12.33 2.53 7.35
N LEU A 146 -13.45 3.13 6.98
CA LEU A 146 -14.21 4.04 7.85
C LEU A 146 -14.74 3.31 9.10
N GLU A 147 -15.38 2.14 8.91
CA GLU A 147 -15.85 1.29 10.02
C GLU A 147 -14.70 0.92 10.96
N ARG A 148 -13.53 0.58 10.39
CA ARG A 148 -12.33 0.31 11.17
C ARG A 148 -11.84 1.55 11.96
N GLN A 149 -11.98 2.76 11.43
CA GLN A 149 -11.58 4.00 12.11
C GLN A 149 -12.47 4.37 13.29
N GLU A 150 -13.76 4.00 13.26
CA GLU A 150 -14.73 4.34 14.30
C GLU A 150 -14.26 3.93 15.69
N ARG A 151 -13.46 2.85 15.80
CA ARG A 151 -12.87 2.38 17.07
C ARG A 151 -12.06 3.43 17.82
N LEU A 152 -11.47 4.41 17.13
CA LEU A 152 -10.74 5.50 17.78
C LEU A 152 -11.66 6.49 18.50
N LEU A 153 -12.97 6.35 18.31
CA LEU A 153 -14.03 7.26 18.77
C LEU A 153 -15.01 6.61 19.75
N ILE A 154 -14.90 5.29 19.98
CA ILE A 154 -15.82 4.54 20.86
C ILE A 154 -15.45 4.77 22.33
N GLY A 155 -16.13 5.72 22.96
CA GLY A 155 -15.93 6.11 24.37
C GLY A 155 -15.80 4.92 25.32
N GLY A 156 -14.66 4.82 25.99
CA GLY A 156 -14.39 3.88 27.08
C GLY A 156 -13.64 2.61 26.68
N ASN A 157 -13.51 2.33 25.38
CA ASN A 157 -12.75 1.20 24.84
C ASN A 157 -11.85 1.61 23.66
N GLU A 158 -11.59 2.91 23.47
CA GLU A 158 -10.69 3.35 22.41
C GLU A 158 -9.26 2.85 22.66
N PRO A 159 -8.56 2.32 21.64
CA PRO A 159 -7.15 2.02 21.79
C PRO A 159 -6.35 3.32 21.90
N PHE A 160 -5.22 3.25 22.61
CA PHE A 160 -4.23 4.32 22.57
C PHE A 160 -3.41 4.21 21.26
N LEU A 161 -3.49 5.22 20.40
CA LEU A 161 -2.79 5.26 19.12
C LEU A 161 -1.56 6.18 19.21
N ILE A 162 -0.39 5.66 18.84
CA ILE A 162 0.82 6.44 18.57
C ILE A 162 1.22 6.21 17.11
N ALA A 163 1.06 7.21 16.26
CA ALA A 163 1.43 7.14 14.84
C ALA A 163 2.65 8.02 14.56
N ILE A 164 3.76 7.38 14.17
CA ILE A 164 4.92 8.07 13.63
C ILE A 164 4.77 8.12 12.11
N GLN A 165 4.70 9.33 11.57
CA GLN A 165 4.63 9.61 10.14
C GLN A 165 6.00 10.06 9.65
N GLU A 166 6.59 9.38 8.68
CA GLU A 166 7.71 9.95 7.95
C GLU A 166 7.26 11.24 7.24
N GLN A 167 8.07 12.30 7.28
CA GLN A 167 7.74 13.58 6.65
C GLN A 167 7.26 13.44 5.19
N ALA A 168 7.84 12.50 4.43
CA ALA A 168 7.46 12.22 3.05
C ALA A 168 5.98 11.84 2.88
N THR A 169 5.36 11.19 3.87
CA THR A 169 3.94 10.78 3.78
C THR A 169 2.98 11.98 3.84
N LEU A 170 3.43 13.09 4.41
CA LEU A 170 2.67 14.34 4.53
C LEU A 170 2.85 15.26 3.31
N GLU A 171 3.94 15.07 2.56
CA GLU A 171 4.28 15.89 1.38
C GLU A 171 3.87 15.26 0.05
N ARG A 172 3.70 13.93 0.02
CA ARG A 172 3.27 13.20 -1.19
C ARG A 172 1.81 13.56 -1.55
N PRO A 173 1.54 14.10 -2.75
CA PRO A 173 0.22 14.67 -3.10
C PRO A 173 -0.80 13.61 -3.53
N ILE A 174 -1.15 12.68 -2.64
CA ILE A 174 -2.19 11.67 -2.93
C ILE A 174 -3.55 12.38 -3.08
N GLY A 175 -4.21 12.18 -4.23
CA GLY A 175 -5.46 12.88 -4.58
C GLY A 175 -5.28 14.37 -4.91
N GLY A 176 -4.03 14.85 -5.01
CA GLY A 176 -3.72 16.24 -5.30
C GLY A 176 -3.80 17.20 -4.10
N PRO A 177 -3.53 18.50 -4.30
CA PRO A 177 -3.38 19.46 -3.20
C PRO A 177 -4.63 19.69 -2.36
N ALA A 178 -5.83 19.58 -2.97
CA ALA A 178 -7.10 19.73 -2.25
C ALA A 178 -7.32 18.61 -1.24
N VAL A 179 -7.19 17.36 -1.69
CA VAL A 179 -7.32 16.16 -0.85
C VAL A 179 -6.28 16.15 0.26
N MET A 180 -5.01 16.45 -0.06
CA MET A 180 -3.97 16.51 0.97
C MET A 180 -4.20 17.60 2.01
N ARG A 181 -4.76 18.75 1.63
CA ARG A 181 -5.07 19.80 2.61
C ARG A 181 -6.15 19.34 3.58
N GLU A 182 -7.23 18.76 3.07
CA GLU A 182 -8.30 18.16 3.89
C GLU A 182 -7.72 17.10 4.83
N GLN A 183 -6.87 16.22 4.30
CA GLN A 183 -6.20 15.16 5.04
C GLN A 183 -5.31 15.69 6.17
N LEU A 184 -4.50 16.72 5.93
CA LEU A 184 -3.64 17.32 6.95
C LEU A 184 -4.47 18.08 8.01
N GLN A 185 -5.55 18.74 7.60
CA GLN A 185 -6.50 19.36 8.53
C GLN A 185 -7.17 18.32 9.42
N HIS A 186 -7.59 17.18 8.86
CA HIS A 186 -8.14 16.06 9.60
C HIS A 186 -7.13 15.51 10.61
N LEU A 187 -5.87 15.33 10.20
CA LEU A 187 -4.80 14.86 11.07
C LEU A 187 -4.62 15.78 12.29
N LEU A 188 -4.57 17.10 12.07
CA LEU A 188 -4.47 18.09 13.16
C LEU A 188 -5.67 18.04 14.12
N ALA A 189 -6.87 17.77 13.61
CA ALA A 189 -8.07 17.62 14.44
C ALA A 189 -8.01 16.33 15.27
N ARG A 190 -7.54 15.21 14.70
CA ARG A 190 -7.39 13.93 15.41
C ARG A 190 -6.36 14.01 16.53
N MET A 191 -5.28 14.77 16.35
CA MET A 191 -4.26 15.02 17.37
C MET A 191 -4.80 15.75 18.62
N GLN A 192 -6.00 16.35 18.58
CA GLN A 192 -6.62 16.93 19.78
C GLN A 192 -7.22 15.89 20.74
N ARG A 193 -7.28 14.61 20.34
CA ARG A 193 -7.82 13.53 21.18
C ARG A 193 -6.77 13.02 22.15
N ARG A 194 -7.19 12.74 23.38
CA ARG A 194 -6.31 12.21 24.45
C ARG A 194 -5.71 10.84 24.15
N ASN A 195 -6.37 10.05 23.30
CA ASN A 195 -5.93 8.71 22.92
C ASN A 195 -5.14 8.66 21.61
N VAL A 196 -4.80 9.80 21.00
CA VAL A 196 -4.11 9.85 19.70
C VAL A 196 -2.88 10.75 19.81
N VAL A 197 -1.71 10.17 19.56
CA VAL A 197 -0.44 10.89 19.45
C VAL A 197 0.08 10.72 18.04
N VAL A 198 0.41 11.83 17.38
CA VAL A 198 1.06 11.82 16.06
C VAL A 198 2.39 12.54 16.16
N GLN A 199 3.46 11.87 15.73
CA GLN A 199 4.79 12.46 15.65
C GLN A 199 5.29 12.38 14.20
N VAL A 200 6.05 13.38 13.76
CA VAL A 200 6.66 13.38 12.44
C VAL A 200 8.13 13.02 12.56
N LEU A 201 8.58 12.01 11.82
CA LEU A 201 9.98 11.67 11.65
C LEU A 201 10.56 12.52 10.50
N PRO A 202 11.42 13.51 10.79
CA PRO A 202 11.97 14.38 9.75
C PRO A 202 13.04 13.66 8.94
N TYR A 203 13.30 14.12 7.71
CA TYR A 203 14.26 13.50 6.79
C TYR A 203 15.66 13.28 7.40
N ALA A 204 16.17 14.25 8.16
CA ALA A 204 17.49 14.15 8.77
C ALA A 204 17.58 13.01 9.80
N ALA A 205 16.51 12.76 10.54
CA ALA A 205 16.46 11.69 11.54
C ALA A 205 16.24 10.32 10.89
N ALA A 206 15.41 10.27 9.85
CA ALA A 206 15.10 9.06 9.09
C ALA A 206 16.35 8.32 8.57
N ALA A 207 17.39 9.05 8.17
CA ALA A 207 18.65 8.48 7.69
C ALA A 207 19.46 7.70 8.74
N SER A 208 19.15 7.86 10.03
CA SER A 208 19.93 7.30 11.15
C SER A 208 19.26 6.10 11.84
N VAL A 209 18.09 5.68 11.36
CA VAL A 209 17.26 4.65 12.01
C VAL A 209 16.87 3.56 11.02
N ARG A 210 16.64 2.34 11.53
CA ARG A 210 16.12 1.25 10.70
C ARG A 210 14.65 1.52 10.37
N MET A 211 14.38 1.91 9.13
CA MET A 211 13.02 2.19 8.67
C MET A 211 12.38 0.95 8.04
N SER A 212 11.31 0.49 8.66
CA SER A 212 10.40 -0.48 8.07
C SER A 212 9.00 -0.16 8.57
N GLY A 213 8.02 -0.09 7.65
CA GLY A 213 6.64 0.13 8.03
C GLY A 213 6.16 -0.98 8.96
N MET A 214 5.68 -0.62 10.15
CA MET A 214 5.29 -1.58 11.16
C MET A 214 4.14 -1.07 12.01
N VAL A 215 3.38 -2.02 12.57
CA VAL A 215 2.34 -1.80 13.56
C VAL A 215 2.59 -2.73 14.74
N LEU A 216 2.89 -2.16 15.90
CA LEU A 216 2.94 -2.85 17.18
C LEU A 216 1.55 -2.82 17.81
N LEU A 217 1.02 -4.01 18.12
CA LEU A 217 -0.27 -4.20 18.77
C LEU A 217 -0.03 -4.70 20.19
N GLU A 218 -0.51 -3.95 21.18
CA GLU A 218 -0.52 -4.38 22.58
C GLU A 218 -1.88 -5.05 22.88
N MET A 219 -1.85 -6.34 23.23
CA MET A 219 -3.05 -7.15 23.36
C MET A 219 -3.52 -7.25 24.83
N PRO A 220 -4.83 -7.48 25.08
CA PRO A 220 -5.37 -7.55 26.45
C PRO A 220 -4.79 -8.65 27.34
N ASN A 221 -4.15 -9.66 26.76
CA ASN A 221 -3.47 -10.74 27.49
C ASN A 221 -2.03 -10.39 27.90
N GLY A 222 -1.61 -9.13 27.75
CA GLY A 222 -0.27 -8.65 28.06
C GLY A 222 0.80 -9.00 27.03
N ARG A 223 0.44 -9.66 25.91
CA ARG A 223 1.37 -9.93 24.82
C ARG A 223 1.35 -8.79 23.81
N SER A 224 2.49 -8.56 23.16
CA SER A 224 2.56 -7.68 21.99
C SER A 224 2.80 -8.50 20.73
N ARG A 225 2.24 -8.03 19.61
CA ARG A 225 2.46 -8.57 18.27
C ARG A 225 2.93 -7.45 17.36
N ILE A 226 3.79 -7.75 16.41
CA ILE A 226 4.19 -6.80 15.37
C ILE A 226 3.67 -7.28 14.05
N TYR A 227 3.14 -6.34 13.28
CA TYR A 227 2.67 -6.56 11.93
C TYR A 227 3.43 -5.66 10.96
N SER A 228 3.83 -6.22 9.82
CA SER A 228 4.44 -5.49 8.71
C SER A 228 3.99 -6.09 7.38
N GLU A 229 4.00 -5.31 6.30
CA GLU A 229 3.61 -5.77 4.96
C GLU A 229 4.82 -5.80 4.02
N SER A 230 4.96 -6.87 3.24
CA SER A 230 5.74 -6.89 2.01
C SER A 230 4.79 -6.76 0.80
N LEU A 231 5.35 -6.74 -0.41
CA LEU A 231 4.57 -6.60 -1.65
C LEU A 231 3.46 -7.66 -1.81
N ASP A 232 3.65 -8.85 -1.26
CA ASP A 232 2.81 -10.03 -1.50
C ASP A 232 2.12 -10.59 -0.25
N ARG A 233 2.49 -10.15 0.97
CA ARG A 233 1.94 -10.70 2.22
C ARG A 233 2.11 -9.79 3.43
N GLY A 234 1.27 -10.04 4.44
CA GLY A 234 1.48 -9.58 5.81
C GLY A 234 2.36 -10.54 6.61
N HIS A 235 3.14 -10.01 7.54
CA HIS A 235 4.04 -10.75 8.43
C HIS A 235 3.70 -10.43 9.87
N PHE A 236 3.51 -11.48 10.69
CA PHE A 236 3.35 -11.34 12.14
C PHE A 236 4.62 -11.80 12.86
N ILE A 237 5.04 -11.01 13.84
CA ILE A 237 6.13 -11.35 14.76
C ILE A 237 5.55 -11.35 16.17
N ASP A 238 5.47 -12.54 16.75
CA ASP A 238 4.88 -12.79 18.08
C ASP A 238 5.89 -13.38 19.07
N GLU A 239 7.09 -13.70 18.58
CA GLU A 239 8.17 -14.28 19.36
C GLU A 239 8.72 -13.21 20.31
N PRO A 240 8.65 -13.39 21.65
CA PRO A 240 8.92 -12.32 22.61
C PRO A 240 10.25 -11.60 22.41
N ASP A 241 11.31 -12.32 22.04
CA ASP A 241 12.65 -11.76 21.89
C ASP A 241 12.75 -10.87 20.65
N GLN A 242 12.11 -11.29 19.55
CA GLN A 242 12.04 -10.48 18.33
C GLN A 242 11.16 -9.26 18.54
N VAL A 243 10.01 -9.42 19.23
CA VAL A 243 9.13 -8.30 19.59
C VAL A 243 9.87 -7.27 20.43
N ARG A 244 10.63 -7.70 21.45
CA ARG A 244 11.42 -6.77 22.29
C ARG A 244 12.46 -6.00 21.47
N SER A 245 13.14 -6.65 20.53
CA SER A 245 14.10 -6.00 19.63
C SER A 245 13.44 -4.89 18.80
N TRP A 246 12.31 -5.20 18.16
CA TRP A 246 11.59 -4.22 17.36
C TRP A 246 10.94 -3.11 18.17
N VAL A 247 10.47 -3.38 19.40
CA VAL A 247 10.00 -2.33 20.32
C VAL A 247 11.14 -1.35 20.62
N ALA A 248 12.34 -1.84 20.91
CA ALA A 248 13.50 -0.98 21.14
C ALA A 248 13.84 -0.12 19.91
N ASP A 249 13.72 -0.67 18.72
CA ASP A 249 13.94 0.09 17.48
C ASP A 249 12.82 1.11 17.21
N TYR A 250 11.57 0.76 17.50
CA TYR A 250 10.45 1.72 17.47
C TYR A 250 10.68 2.88 18.44
N ASP A 251 11.12 2.59 19.67
CA ASP A 251 11.37 3.62 20.68
C ASP A 251 12.54 4.55 20.29
N ARG A 252 13.58 4.03 19.63
CA ARG A 252 14.65 4.85 19.04
C ARG A 252 14.12 5.78 17.95
N ILE A 253 13.27 5.27 17.07
CA ILE A 253 12.63 6.07 16.00
C ILE A 253 11.75 7.16 16.64
N ARG A 254 10.99 6.81 17.67
CA ARG A 254 10.15 7.76 18.41
C ARG A 254 10.96 8.86 19.08
N ALA A 255 12.10 8.52 19.67
CA ALA A 255 13.01 9.48 20.28
C ALA A 255 13.65 10.44 19.26
N ALA A 256 13.84 9.98 18.01
CA ALA A 256 14.34 10.79 16.91
C ALA A 256 13.25 11.59 16.17
N ALA A 257 11.98 11.21 16.35
CA ALA A 257 10.84 11.94 15.79
C ALA A 257 10.62 13.27 16.53
N LEU A 258 10.03 14.24 15.84
CA LEU A 258 9.66 15.52 16.40
C LEU A 258 8.71 15.36 17.59
N SER A 259 8.77 16.28 18.54
CA SER A 259 7.72 16.39 19.56
C SER A 259 6.36 16.64 18.91
N GLU A 260 5.27 16.41 19.63
CA GLU A 260 3.92 16.63 19.12
C GLU A 260 3.71 18.10 18.68
N ALA A 261 4.20 19.06 19.47
CA ALA A 261 4.11 20.48 19.15
C ALA A 261 4.90 20.85 17.88
N GLU A 262 6.08 20.28 17.68
CA GLU A 262 6.88 20.47 16.48
C GLU A 262 6.24 19.80 15.26
N SER A 263 5.67 18.61 15.45
CA SER A 263 4.90 17.88 14.45
C SER A 263 3.71 18.71 13.96
N VAL A 264 2.93 19.31 14.87
CA VAL A 264 1.84 20.26 14.53
C VAL A 264 2.37 21.44 13.72
N ARG A 265 3.51 22.03 14.10
CA ARG A 265 4.11 23.16 13.37
C ARG A 265 4.50 22.75 11.95
N LEU A 266 5.13 21.59 11.78
CA LEU A 266 5.53 21.07 10.47
C LEU A 266 4.31 20.75 9.59
N ILE A 267 3.31 20.03 10.13
CA ILE A 267 2.06 19.72 9.41
C ILE A 267 1.36 21.00 8.93
N ARG A 268 1.24 22.01 9.80
CA ARG A 268 0.67 23.31 9.41
C ARG A 268 1.51 24.03 8.34
N GLY A 269 2.84 23.90 8.40
CA GLY A 269 3.76 24.41 7.39
C GLY A 269 3.51 23.79 6.02
N ILE A 270 3.49 22.46 5.95
CA ILE A 270 3.21 21.70 4.72
C ILE A 270 1.83 22.06 4.17
N MET A 271 0.80 22.07 5.02
CA MET A 271 -0.57 22.41 4.63
C MET A 271 -0.69 23.82 4.01
N ARG A 272 0.04 24.81 4.53
CA ARG A 272 0.11 26.15 3.92
C ARG A 272 0.82 26.14 2.57
N GLY A 273 1.89 25.35 2.43
CA GLY A 273 2.64 25.19 1.19
C GLY A 273 1.80 24.62 0.04
N LEU A 274 0.81 23.78 0.33
CA LEU A 274 -0.14 23.25 -0.66
C LEU A 274 -1.02 24.34 -1.33
N ASN A 275 -1.14 25.53 -0.74
CA ASN A 275 -1.81 26.68 -1.36
C ASN A 275 -0.92 27.39 -2.41
N ALA A 276 0.41 27.29 -2.27
CA ALA A 276 1.37 28.02 -3.08
C ALA A 276 1.74 27.27 -4.38
N HIS A 277 1.42 25.98 -4.47
CA HIS A 277 1.68 25.15 -5.64
C HIS A 277 0.37 24.67 -6.25
N VAL A 278 -0.34 25.57 -6.94
CA VAL A 278 -1.23 25.18 -8.04
C VAL A 278 -0.34 25.12 -9.27
N PRO A 279 0.11 23.94 -9.73
CA PRO A 279 0.66 23.88 -11.07
C PRO A 279 -0.51 24.20 -12.01
N GLY A 280 -0.38 25.27 -12.79
CA GLY A 280 -1.23 25.46 -13.97
C GLY A 280 -1.14 24.22 -14.87
N PRO A 281 -2.09 24.05 -15.81
CA PRO A 281 -2.03 22.94 -16.77
C PRO A 281 -0.63 22.89 -17.38
N ARG A 282 0.01 21.71 -17.29
CA ARG A 282 1.35 21.46 -17.81
C ARG A 282 1.45 22.08 -19.20
N SER A 283 2.31 23.09 -19.36
CA SER A 283 2.63 23.60 -20.69
C SER A 283 3.19 22.46 -21.51
N ASP A 284 2.61 22.27 -22.70
CA ASP A 284 2.88 21.23 -23.70
C ASP A 284 4.32 20.66 -23.64
N ASP A 285 4.44 19.36 -23.38
CA ASP A 285 5.67 18.56 -23.45
C ASP A 285 6.34 18.55 -24.85
N ARG A 286 5.81 19.32 -25.80
CA ARG A 286 6.36 19.49 -27.15
C ARG A 286 7.62 20.37 -27.19
N THR A 287 7.81 21.28 -26.25
CA THR A 287 8.96 22.22 -26.27
C THR A 287 10.27 21.51 -25.88
N VAL A 288 10.24 20.61 -24.90
CA VAL A 288 11.44 19.90 -24.41
C VAL A 288 11.89 18.84 -25.42
N ALA A 289 10.95 18.20 -26.13
CA ALA A 289 11.25 17.27 -27.20
C ALA A 289 11.91 17.95 -28.43
N GLN A 290 11.51 19.18 -28.76
CA GLN A 290 12.14 19.94 -29.85
C GLN A 290 13.56 20.43 -29.52
N GLU A 291 13.85 20.82 -28.27
CA GLU A 291 15.21 21.21 -27.88
C GLU A 291 16.20 20.04 -27.88
N GLN A 292 15.76 18.83 -27.52
CA GLN A 292 16.61 17.64 -27.54
C GLN A 292 16.92 17.14 -28.97
N LEU A 293 15.98 17.30 -29.91
CA LEU A 293 16.18 16.99 -31.32
C LEU A 293 17.22 17.93 -31.98
N LEU A 294 17.17 19.23 -31.68
CA LEU A 294 18.14 20.21 -32.20
C LEU A 294 19.54 20.02 -31.62
N ARG A 295 19.67 19.56 -30.36
CA ARG A 295 20.98 19.20 -29.76
C ARG A 295 21.61 17.95 -30.39
N ARG A 296 20.80 16.98 -30.84
CA ARG A 296 21.32 15.80 -31.57
C ARG A 296 21.77 16.14 -32.99
N GLN A 297 21.03 16.99 -33.71
CA GLN A 297 21.44 17.42 -35.06
C GLN A 297 22.73 18.27 -35.05
N ARG A 298 22.94 19.11 -34.03
CA ARG A 298 24.19 19.87 -33.87
C ARG A 298 25.44 19.02 -33.59
N ARG A 299 25.29 17.78 -33.10
CA ARG A 299 26.41 16.86 -32.84
C ARG A 299 26.85 16.04 -34.05
N GLN A 300 26.15 16.14 -35.19
CA GLN A 300 26.48 15.41 -36.43
C GLN A 300 27.13 16.29 -37.51
N LEU A 301 27.45 17.56 -37.23
CA LEU A 301 28.25 18.38 -38.14
C LEU A 301 29.74 18.03 -37.99
N HIS A 302 30.36 17.64 -39.10
CA HIS A 302 31.74 17.20 -39.24
C HIS A 302 32.75 17.98 -38.39
N ARG A 303 33.58 17.24 -37.63
CA ARG A 303 34.88 17.72 -37.13
C ARG A 303 35.80 17.99 -38.34
N GLY A 304 35.82 19.23 -38.83
CA GLY A 304 36.93 19.73 -39.62
C GLY A 304 38.15 19.82 -38.73
N GLY A 305 39.20 19.03 -39.04
CA GLY A 305 40.47 19.09 -38.33
C GLY A 305 41.13 20.48 -38.41
N PRO A 306 42.00 20.83 -37.45
CA PRO A 306 42.60 22.15 -37.39
C PRO A 306 43.45 22.43 -38.64
N ARG A 307 43.18 23.55 -39.32
CA ARG A 307 44.04 24.09 -40.38
C ARG A 307 45.27 24.72 -39.75
N LEU A 308 46.44 24.12 -39.97
CA LEU A 308 47.72 24.73 -39.60
C LEU A 308 48.02 25.92 -40.53
N PRO A 309 48.42 27.09 -40.00
CA PRO A 309 48.85 28.22 -40.82
C PRO A 309 50.24 27.98 -41.41
N PRO A 310 50.54 28.47 -42.63
CA PRO A 310 51.89 28.36 -43.20
C PRO A 310 52.90 29.26 -42.45
N PRO A 311 54.18 28.90 -42.43
CA PRO A 311 55.23 29.68 -41.76
C PRO A 311 55.45 31.03 -42.45
N ARG A 312 55.61 32.09 -41.65
CA ARG A 312 55.94 33.43 -42.16
C ARG A 312 57.43 33.53 -42.53
N PRO A 313 57.78 34.21 -43.63
CA PRO A 313 59.16 34.48 -44.00
C PRO A 313 59.70 35.76 -43.31
N GLY A 314 60.90 35.67 -42.75
CA GLY A 314 61.85 36.79 -42.60
C GLY A 314 61.66 37.77 -41.43
N ALA A 315 62.75 37.88 -40.64
CA ALA A 315 63.11 38.88 -39.61
C ALA A 315 62.47 38.72 -38.22
#